data_AF-A0A7Z9ZL92-F1
#
_entry.id   AF-A0A7Z9ZL92-F1
#
_cell.length_a   1.000
_cell.length_b   1.000
_cell.length_c   1.000
_cell.angle_alpha   90.00
_cell.angle_beta   90.00
_cell.angle_gamma   90.00
#
_symmetry.space_group_name_H-M   'P 1'
#
loop_
_entity.id
_entity.type
_entity.pdbx_description
1 polymer ?
#
loop_
_entity_poly.entity_id
_entity_poly.type
_entity_poly.pdbx_seq_one_letter_code
_entity_poly.pdbx_strand_id
1 'polypeptide(L)'
;MDEAALIRAAQRGNLDAFNELVLTYQHRIYNLAYRILGDPAAAEDATQETFIAAYRKIGSFRGGSFISWLLRIVANRCYDELRRQKRRPSVPLEEIDVGEEKANPVLTNGGESPEEHAERAELTRFLQAAISTLPP
;
A
#
# COMPACT_ATOMS: atom_id res chain seq x y z
N MET A 1 24.75 4.93 -5.53
CA MET A 1 24.04 5.50 -4.37
C MET A 1 24.06 4.44 -3.27
N ASP A 2 24.56 4.73 -2.07
CA ASP A 2 24.59 3.75 -0.97
C ASP A 2 23.24 3.77 -0.24
N GLU A 3 22.36 2.82 -0.58
CA GLU A 3 21.03 2.65 0.03
C GLU A 3 21.12 2.57 1.55
N ALA A 4 22.09 1.82 2.08
CA ALA A 4 22.23 1.61 3.51
C ALA A 4 22.65 2.92 4.22
N ALA A 5 23.48 3.74 3.58
CA ALA A 5 23.81 5.07 4.11
C ALA A 5 22.59 6.00 4.14
N LEU A 6 21.78 6.02 3.07
CA LEU A 6 20.55 6.81 3.02
C LEU A 6 19.55 6.40 4.10
N ILE A 7 19.33 5.09 4.26
CA ILE A 7 18.45 4.56 5.32
C ILE A 7 18.96 4.98 6.70
N ARG A 8 20.26 4.82 6.98
CA ARG A 8 20.85 5.23 8.27
C ARG A 8 20.71 6.73 8.52
N ALA A 9 20.87 7.56 7.48
CA ALA A 9 20.70 9.00 7.60
C ALA A 9 19.23 9.39 7.85
N ALA A 10 18.30 8.77 7.11
CA ALA A 10 16.86 8.98 7.29
C ALA A 10 16.38 8.51 8.68
N GLN A 11 16.91 7.41 9.21
CA GLN A 11 16.68 6.96 10.60
C GLN A 11 17.13 7.98 11.65
N ARG A 12 18.08 8.86 11.32
CA ARG A 12 18.54 9.96 12.18
C ARG A 12 17.81 11.29 11.89
N GLY A 13 16.75 11.26 11.08
CA GLY A 13 15.93 12.44 10.77
C GLY A 13 16.41 13.27 9.58
N ASN A 14 17.37 12.78 8.77
CA ASN A 14 17.74 13.46 7.52
C ASN A 14 16.63 13.28 6.48
N LEU A 15 15.88 14.35 6.22
CA LEU A 15 14.74 14.35 5.30
C LEU A 15 15.19 14.18 3.84
N ASP A 16 16.29 14.81 3.43
CA ASP A 16 16.82 14.70 2.06
C ASP A 16 17.21 13.25 1.74
N ALA A 17 17.83 12.56 2.70
CA ALA A 17 18.17 11.15 2.56
C ALA A 17 16.92 10.27 2.41
N PHE A 18 15.82 10.62 3.09
CA PHE A 18 14.55 9.93 2.89
C PHE A 18 13.94 10.25 1.52
N ASN A 19 14.04 11.50 1.05
CA ASN A 19 13.55 11.91 -0.25
C ASN A 19 14.25 11.15 -1.39
N GLU A 20 15.55 10.92 -1.29
CA GLU A 20 16.30 10.08 -2.24
C GLU A 20 15.75 8.64 -2.29
N LEU A 21 15.38 8.06 -1.13
CA LEU A 21 14.73 6.76 -1.07
C LEU A 21 13.33 6.79 -1.72
N VAL A 22 12.56 7.87 -1.52
CA VAL A 22 11.25 8.05 -2.16
C VAL A 22 11.40 8.07 -3.68
N LEU A 23 12.28 8.91 -4.22
CA LEU A 23 12.52 9.03 -5.66
C LEU A 23 12.96 7.70 -6.28
N THR A 24 13.77 6.94 -5.55
CA THR A 24 14.24 5.61 -5.99
C THR A 24 13.09 4.59 -6.10
N TYR A 25 12.13 4.63 -5.18
CA TYR A 25 11.13 3.57 -5.03
C TYR A 25 9.72 3.93 -5.50
N GLN A 26 9.39 5.21 -5.69
CA GLN A 26 8.02 5.68 -5.96
C GLN A 26 7.34 4.96 -7.13
N HIS A 27 8.04 4.76 -8.25
CA HIS A 27 7.46 4.09 -9.42
C HIS A 27 7.12 2.63 -9.15
N ARG A 28 7.96 1.91 -8.37
CA ARG A 28 7.71 0.50 -8.04
C ARG A 28 6.53 0.36 -7.08
N ILE A 29 6.44 1.26 -6.11
CA ILE A 29 5.34 1.30 -5.14
C ILE A 29 4.02 1.65 -5.84
N TYR A 30 4.04 2.68 -6.69
CA TYR A 30 2.89 3.07 -7.51
C TYR A 30 2.41 1.93 -8.40
N ASN A 31 3.31 1.28 -9.13
CA ASN A 31 2.93 0.19 -10.03
C ASN A 31 2.30 -1.00 -9.29
N LEU A 32 2.76 -1.30 -8.06
CA LEU A 32 2.11 -2.33 -7.24
C LEU A 32 0.74 -1.87 -6.78
N ALA A 33 0.61 -0.64 -6.26
CA ALA A 33 -0.66 -0.09 -5.82
C ALA A 33 -1.69 -0.08 -6.96
N TYR A 34 -1.29 0.37 -8.14
CA TYR A 34 -2.13 0.39 -9.34
C TYR A 34 -2.59 -1.01 -9.76
N ARG A 35 -1.71 -2.01 -9.69
CA ARG A 35 -2.10 -3.41 -9.98
C ARG A 35 -3.10 -3.98 -8.99
N ILE A 36 -3.06 -3.57 -7.73
CA ILE A 36 -3.98 -4.06 -6.69
C ILE A 36 -5.31 -3.30 -6.73
N LEU A 37 -5.27 -1.98 -6.92
CA LEU A 37 -6.44 -1.10 -6.80
C LEU A 37 -7.17 -0.88 -8.13
N GLY A 38 -6.48 -0.96 -9.26
CA GLY A 38 -7.05 -0.72 -10.59
C GLY A 38 -7.43 0.74 -10.89
N ASP A 39 -7.31 1.64 -9.92
CA ASP A 39 -7.64 3.07 -10.03
C ASP A 39 -6.37 3.93 -9.89
N PRO A 40 -6.08 4.85 -10.84
CA PRO A 40 -4.91 5.70 -10.77
C PRO A 40 -4.86 6.60 -9.53
N ALA A 41 -5.98 7.23 -9.15
CA ALA A 41 -6.01 8.17 -8.03
C ALA A 41 -5.79 7.46 -6.70
N ALA A 42 -6.48 6.33 -6.49
CA ALA A 42 -6.30 5.49 -5.32
C ALA A 42 -4.86 4.93 -5.24
N ALA A 43 -4.23 4.64 -6.39
CA ALA A 43 -2.83 4.21 -6.43
C ALA A 43 -1.85 5.33 -6.05
N GLU A 44 -2.09 6.57 -6.46
CA GLU A 44 -1.30 7.75 -6.04
C GLU A 44 -1.42 7.94 -4.52
N ASP A 45 -2.65 7.92 -3.99
CA ASP A 45 -2.94 8.06 -2.56
C ASP A 45 -2.26 6.95 -1.74
N ALA A 46 -2.43 5.69 -2.14
CA ALA A 46 -1.80 4.56 -1.47
C ALA A 46 -0.27 4.65 -1.49
N THR A 47 0.31 5.19 -2.57
CA THR A 47 1.76 5.42 -2.69
C THR A 47 2.22 6.49 -1.70
N GLN A 48 1.53 7.63 -1.65
CA GLN A 48 1.85 8.69 -0.70
C GLN A 48 1.73 8.20 0.75
N GLU A 49 0.61 7.57 1.10
CA GLU A 49 0.40 7.01 2.44
C GLU A 49 1.47 5.99 2.83
N THR A 50 1.94 5.20 1.86
CA THR A 50 3.03 4.24 2.07
C THR A 50 4.31 4.96 2.49
N PHE A 51 4.71 6.02 1.80
CA PHE A 51 5.92 6.76 2.16
C PHE A 51 5.78 7.54 3.46
N ILE A 52 4.60 8.11 3.75
CA ILE A 52 4.33 8.74 5.05
C ILE A 52 4.43 7.70 6.18
N ALA A 53 3.85 6.52 5.99
CA ALA A 53 3.93 5.44 6.95
C ALA A 53 5.36 4.90 7.10
N ALA A 54 6.10 4.79 6.00
CA ALA A 54 7.49 4.38 5.97
C ALA A 54 8.37 5.38 6.73
N TYR A 55 8.23 6.69 6.48
CA TYR A 55 8.96 7.73 7.21
C TYR A 55 8.75 7.62 8.72
N ARG A 56 7.49 7.48 9.16
CA ARG A 56 7.15 7.32 10.59
C ARG A 56 7.71 6.04 11.20
N LYS A 57 7.89 4.98 10.41
CA LYS A 57 8.33 3.65 10.86
C LYS A 57 9.78 3.35 10.54
N ILE A 58 10.53 4.23 9.88
CA ILE A 58 11.87 3.92 9.38
C ILE A 58 12.85 3.55 10.49
N GLY A 59 12.68 4.10 11.70
CA GLY A 59 13.45 3.72 12.89
C GLY A 59 13.25 2.27 13.35
N SER A 60 12.18 1.61 12.92
CA SER A 60 11.92 0.18 13.18
C SER A 60 12.53 -0.76 12.14
N PHE A 61 13.04 -0.24 11.02
CA PHE A 61 13.71 -1.04 10.00
C PHE A 61 15.07 -1.52 10.53
N ARG A 62 15.24 -2.84 10.67
CA ARG A 62 16.44 -3.48 11.25
C ARG A 62 17.44 -4.00 10.20
N GLY A 63 17.29 -3.59 8.94
CA GLY A 63 18.08 -4.09 7.81
C GLY A 63 17.33 -5.12 6.97
N GLY A 64 18.03 -5.71 6.00
CA GLY A 64 17.44 -6.54 4.95
C GLY A 64 17.03 -5.71 3.73
N SER A 65 16.11 -6.22 2.92
CA SER A 65 15.65 -5.54 1.70
C SER A 65 14.65 -4.43 2.05
N PHE A 66 15.06 -3.17 1.87
CA PHE A 66 14.19 -2.01 2.12
C PHE A 66 13.00 -1.99 1.16
N ILE A 67 13.22 -2.36 -0.11
CA ILE A 67 12.12 -2.52 -1.08
C ILE A 67 11.10 -3.56 -0.62
N SER A 68 11.53 -4.72 -0.08
CA SER A 68 10.60 -5.72 0.46
C SER A 68 9.77 -5.17 1.62
N TRP A 69 10.38 -4.33 2.46
CA TRP A 69 9.71 -3.68 3.57
C TRP A 69 8.66 -2.66 3.08
N LEU A 70 8.99 -1.82 2.10
CA LEU A 70 8.05 -0.89 1.49
C LEU A 70 6.90 -1.62 0.78
N LEU A 71 7.19 -2.68 0.02
CA LEU A 71 6.17 -3.46 -0.70
C LEU A 71 5.15 -4.09 0.27
N ARG A 72 5.60 -4.49 1.47
CA ARG A 72 4.68 -4.96 2.52
C ARG A 72 3.77 -3.85 3.04
N ILE A 73 4.30 -2.63 3.20
CA ILE A 73 3.50 -1.48 3.67
C ILE A 73 2.42 -1.15 2.64
N VAL A 74 2.77 -1.01 1.35
CA VAL A 74 1.80 -0.66 0.30
C VAL A 74 0.76 -1.75 0.07
N ALA A 75 1.16 -3.03 0.09
CA ALA A 75 0.19 -4.12 -0.07
C ALA A 75 -0.87 -4.08 1.03
N ASN A 76 -0.45 -3.90 2.29
CA ASN A 76 -1.38 -3.78 3.41
C ASN A 76 -2.34 -2.61 3.22
N ARG A 77 -1.83 -1.45 2.78
CA ARG A 77 -2.64 -0.25 2.51
C ARG A 77 -3.68 -0.50 1.43
N CYS A 78 -3.28 -1.12 0.32
CA CYS A 78 -4.19 -1.42 -0.78
C CYS A 78 -5.30 -2.39 -0.34
N TYR A 79 -4.96 -3.43 0.43
CA TYR A 79 -5.97 -4.36 0.96
C TYR A 79 -6.92 -3.70 1.96
N ASP A 80 -6.41 -2.81 2.82
CA ASP A 80 -7.25 -2.04 3.73
C ASP A 80 -8.22 -1.13 2.96
N GLU A 81 -7.77 -0.53 1.86
CA GLU A 81 -8.61 0.31 0.99
C GLU A 81 -9.66 -0.52 0.24
N LEU A 82 -9.31 -1.67 -0.35
CA LEU A 82 -10.29 -2.58 -0.96
C LEU A 82 -11.35 -3.04 0.04
N ARG A 83 -10.93 -3.35 1.27
CA ARG A 83 -11.85 -3.71 2.36
C ARG A 83 -12.76 -2.54 2.75
N ARG A 84 -12.25 -1.31 2.74
CA ARG A 84 -13.03 -0.09 2.98
C ARG A 84 -14.07 0.14 1.87
N GLN A 85 -13.69 0.01 0.61
CA GLN A 85 -14.59 0.14 -0.54
C GLN A 85 -15.71 -0.91 -0.51
N LYS A 86 -15.38 -2.16 -0.17
CA LYS A 86 -16.38 -3.23 0.00
C LYS A 86 -17.38 -2.94 1.12
N ARG A 87 -16.95 -2.32 2.22
CA ARG A 87 -17.81 -1.93 3.35
C ARG A 87 -18.61 -0.65 3.10
N ARG A 88 -18.19 0.17 2.13
CA ARG A 88 -18.81 1.45 1.77
C ARG A 88 -18.86 1.56 0.24
N PRO A 89 -19.78 0.84 -0.41
CA PRO A 89 -19.96 0.95 -1.85
C PRO A 89 -20.17 2.43 -2.19
N SER A 90 -19.24 3.01 -2.96
CA SER A 90 -19.47 4.34 -3.53
C SER A 90 -20.48 4.15 -4.65
N VAL A 91 -21.71 4.60 -4.43
CA VAL A 91 -22.67 4.75 -5.52
C VAL A 91 -22.19 5.96 -6.33
N PRO A 92 -21.92 5.83 -7.63
CA PRO A 92 -21.73 7.00 -8.49
C PRO A 92 -22.90 7.96 -8.26
N LEU A 93 -22.62 9.26 -8.17
CA LEU A 93 -23.67 10.28 -8.18
C LEU A 93 -24.36 10.21 -9.54
N GLU A 94 -25.43 9.42 -9.65
CA GLU A 94 -26.43 9.61 -10.69
C GLU A 94 -27.03 11.01 -10.48
N GLU A 95 -27.23 11.75 -11.57
CA GLU A 95 -28.02 12.98 -11.53
C GLU A 95 -29.33 12.66 -10.82
N ILE A 96 -29.59 13.36 -9.71
CA ILE A 96 -30.70 13.06 -8.80
C ILE A 96 -32.01 13.25 -9.56
N ASP A 97 -32.63 12.17 -10.02
CA ASP A 97 -34.08 12.12 -10.16
C ASP A 97 -34.65 11.71 -8.79
N VAL A 98 -35.53 12.55 -8.26
CA VAL A 98 -36.04 12.45 -6.89
C VAL A 98 -37.08 11.33 -6.86
N GLY A 99 -36.63 10.07 -6.73
CA GLY A 99 -37.54 8.93 -6.78
C GLY A 99 -36.99 7.66 -6.12
N GLU A 100 -37.52 7.39 -4.92
CA GLU A 100 -37.61 6.09 -4.24
C GLU A 100 -36.39 5.56 -3.45
N GLU A 101 -36.59 5.53 -2.13
CA GLU A 101 -35.80 4.87 -1.10
C GLU A 101 -35.49 3.41 -1.45
N LYS A 102 -34.21 3.01 -1.47
CA LYS A 102 -33.83 1.59 -1.41
C LYS A 102 -32.85 1.28 -0.29
N ALA A 103 -33.32 0.33 0.52
CA ALA A 103 -32.82 -0.24 1.75
C ALA A 103 -31.29 -0.49 1.83
N ASN A 104 -30.77 -0.19 3.01
CA ASN A 104 -29.39 -0.38 3.46
C ASN A 104 -29.18 -1.84 3.96
N PRO A 105 -28.34 -2.69 3.33
CA PRO A 105 -28.08 -4.03 3.86
C PRO A 105 -26.90 -4.01 4.84
N VAL A 106 -27.26 -4.10 6.11
CA VAL A 106 -26.64 -4.92 7.18
C VAL A 106 -25.10 -5.01 7.22
N LEU A 107 -24.57 -4.39 8.28
CA LEU A 107 -23.22 -4.58 8.82
C LEU A 107 -22.96 -6.07 9.12
N THR A 108 -22.11 -6.74 8.33
CA THR A 108 -21.55 -8.05 8.69
C THR A 108 -20.17 -7.89 9.33
N ASN A 109 -19.93 -8.70 10.35
CA ASN A 109 -18.84 -8.63 11.32
C ASN A 109 -17.46 -8.69 10.64
N GLY A 110 -16.74 -7.58 10.67
CA GLY A 110 -15.60 -7.29 9.81
C GLY A 110 -14.24 -7.82 10.27
N GLY A 111 -14.15 -9.12 10.56
CA GLY A 111 -12.87 -9.82 10.66
C GLY A 111 -12.33 -10.17 9.26
N GLU A 112 -11.00 -10.18 9.10
CA GLU A 112 -10.35 -10.73 7.88
C GLU A 112 -10.76 -12.21 7.74
N SER A 113 -11.26 -12.60 6.57
CA SER A 113 -11.61 -14.01 6.34
C SER A 113 -10.32 -14.85 6.25
N PRO A 114 -10.38 -16.17 6.56
CA PRO A 114 -9.24 -17.06 6.36
C PRO A 114 -8.71 -17.06 4.92
N GLU A 115 -9.60 -16.84 3.95
CA GLU A 115 -9.29 -16.72 2.53
C GLU A 115 -8.51 -15.43 2.22
N GLU A 116 -8.97 -14.28 2.70
CA GLU A 116 -8.26 -13.00 2.58
C GLU A 116 -6.85 -13.07 3.21
N HIS A 117 -6.73 -13.77 4.34
CA HIS A 117 -5.44 -14.00 4.99
C HIS A 117 -4.50 -14.87 4.13
N ALA A 118 -5.01 -15.93 3.52
CA ALA A 118 -4.25 -16.82 2.66
C ALA A 118 -3.79 -16.12 1.37
N GLU A 119 -4.67 -15.34 0.73
CA GLU A 119 -4.35 -14.54 -0.46
C GLU A 119 -3.21 -13.56 -0.19
N ARG A 120 -3.26 -12.87 0.96
CA ARG A 120 -2.22 -11.92 1.37
C ARG A 120 -0.89 -12.60 1.68
N ALA A 121 -0.92 -13.79 2.26
CA ALA A 121 0.27 -14.61 2.49
C ALA A 121 0.88 -15.07 1.16
N GLU A 122 0.06 -15.41 0.17
CA GLU A 122 0.50 -15.81 -1.17
C GLU A 122 1.07 -14.63 -1.97
N LEU A 123 0.41 -13.47 -1.96
CA LEU A 123 0.95 -12.25 -2.58
C LEU A 123 2.30 -11.88 -1.95
N THR A 124 2.41 -11.98 -0.62
CA THR A 124 3.69 -11.73 0.07
C THR A 124 4.78 -12.68 -0.42
N ARG A 125 4.46 -13.95 -0.59
CA ARG A 125 5.39 -14.97 -1.10
C ARG A 125 5.79 -14.68 -2.54
N PHE A 126 4.84 -14.29 -3.38
CA PHE A 126 5.08 -13.92 -4.78
C PHE A 126 5.94 -12.66 -4.90
N LEU A 127 5.66 -11.63 -4.09
CA LEU A 127 6.48 -10.42 -4.02
C LEU A 127 7.90 -10.76 -3.59
N GLN A 128 8.08 -11.61 -2.57
CA GLN A 128 9.41 -12.07 -2.17
C GLN A 128 10.14 -12.83 -3.29
N ALA A 129 9.44 -13.68 -4.03
CA ALA A 129 10.01 -14.39 -5.17
C ALA A 129 10.41 -13.42 -6.30
N ALA A 130 9.55 -12.46 -6.65
CA ALA A 130 9.82 -11.48 -7.69
C ALA A 130 10.97 -10.51 -7.32
N ILE A 131 11.17 -10.23 -6.03
CA ILE A 131 12.31 -9.44 -5.57
C ILE A 131 13.61 -10.25 -5.68
N SER A 132 13.56 -11.57 -5.46
CA SER A 132 14.74 -12.44 -5.53
C SER A 132 15.30 -12.63 -6.95
N THR A 133 14.54 -12.26 -7.98
CA THR A 133 14.94 -12.41 -9.39
C THR A 133 15.44 -11.11 -10.01
N LEU A 134 15.49 -10.00 -9.27
CA LEU A 134 16.02 -8.74 -9.77
C LEU A 134 17.57 -8.77 -9.82
N PRO A 135 18.18 -8.30 -10.93
CA PRO A 135 19.63 -8.19 -11.01
C PRO A 135 20.18 -7.15 -10.01
N PRO A 136 21.43 -7.33 -9.53
CA PRO A 136 22.04 -6.51 -8.49
C PRO A 136 22.27 -5.05 -8.90
#